data_AF-A0A7C3AMW9-F1
#
_entry.id   AF-A0A7C3AMW9-F1
#
_cell.length_a   1.000
_cell.length_b   1.000
_cell.length_c   1.000
_cell.angle_alpha   90.00
_cell.angle_beta   90.00
_cell.angle_gamma   90.00
#
_symmetry.space_group_name_H-M   'P 1'
#
loop_
_entity.id
_entity.type
_entity.pdbx_description
1 polymer ?
#
loop_
_entity_poly.entity_id
_entity_poly.type
_entity_poly.pdbx_seq_one_letter_code
_entity_poly.pdbx_strand_id
1 'polypeptide(L)'
;MNLRRLLDLALGHPHESEAVFNVWKYMFRRGSLKGNEDMALAITQLVMDPKLESYEQHVKVFLRYLALGVKVESQYTNEPLQEVTTLVDPKLTDVYGNPSIKRFGQAYRRALRNPAVQDYASLIDLENAETPEALAEALRRFLRRNHRAAIDNDWIDWIWPGDHDLEAVMALAQASVPLVRAAIESYALLWEPDRRKQSQSGKEETE
;
A
#
# COMPACT_ATOMS: atom_id res chain seq x y z
N MET A 1 -16.67 -0.65 -18.92
CA MET A 1 -17.12 -0.58 -17.52
C MET A 1 -17.52 -1.98 -17.08
N ASN A 2 -16.71 -2.64 -16.26
CA ASN A 2 -16.97 -4.01 -15.80
C ASN A 2 -17.93 -4.03 -14.59
N LEU A 3 -19.20 -3.65 -14.83
CA LEU A 3 -20.25 -3.53 -13.81
C LEU A 3 -20.41 -4.77 -12.94
N ARG A 4 -20.22 -5.97 -13.51
CA ARG A 4 -20.39 -7.23 -12.79
C ARG A 4 -19.41 -7.34 -11.62
N ARG A 5 -18.12 -7.06 -11.83
CA ARG A 5 -17.11 -7.14 -10.76
C ARG A 5 -17.37 -6.12 -9.64
N LEU A 6 -17.89 -4.94 -9.97
CA LEU A 6 -18.28 -3.94 -8.97
C LEU A 6 -19.52 -4.36 -8.17
N LEU A 7 -20.48 -5.02 -8.80
CA LEU A 7 -21.65 -5.58 -8.12
C LEU A 7 -21.23 -6.76 -7.22
N ASP A 8 -20.33 -7.62 -7.70
CA ASP A 8 -19.80 -8.74 -6.92
C ASP A 8 -19.07 -8.23 -5.66
N LEU A 9 -18.26 -7.16 -5.80
CA LEU A 9 -17.69 -6.45 -4.65
C LEU A 9 -18.80 -5.97 -3.70
N ALA A 10 -19.71 -5.11 -4.20
CA ALA A 10 -20.74 -4.47 -3.38
C ALA A 10 -21.65 -5.45 -2.62
N LEU A 11 -21.88 -6.64 -3.18
CA LEU A 11 -22.77 -7.66 -2.63
C LEU A 11 -22.05 -8.73 -1.81
N GLY A 12 -20.74 -8.90 -2.00
CA GLY A 12 -19.95 -9.96 -1.34
C GLY A 12 -19.73 -9.68 0.14
N HIS A 13 -19.13 -8.53 0.44
CA HIS A 13 -18.77 -8.12 1.80
C HIS A 13 -19.24 -6.68 2.05
N PRO A 14 -20.50 -6.47 2.49
CA PRO A 14 -21.13 -5.14 2.47
C PRO A 14 -20.39 -4.07 3.31
N HIS A 15 -19.84 -4.45 4.47
CA HIS A 15 -19.14 -3.51 5.35
C HIS A 15 -17.77 -3.11 4.78
N GLU A 16 -17.01 -4.08 4.30
CA GLU A 16 -15.70 -3.88 3.68
C GLU A 16 -15.87 -3.07 2.37
N SER A 17 -16.91 -3.37 1.60
CA SER A 17 -17.24 -2.67 0.37
C SER A 17 -17.65 -1.22 0.61
N GLU A 18 -18.42 -0.96 1.68
CA GLU A 18 -18.74 0.41 2.08
C GLU A 18 -17.47 1.20 2.39
N ALA A 19 -16.51 0.60 3.12
CA ALA A 19 -15.23 1.23 3.40
C ALA A 19 -14.41 1.50 2.12
N VAL A 20 -14.38 0.55 1.17
CA VAL A 20 -13.78 0.77 -0.16
C VAL A 20 -14.43 1.97 -0.86
N PHE A 21 -15.76 1.99 -0.94
CA PHE A 21 -16.48 3.07 -1.62
C PHE A 21 -16.32 4.42 -0.92
N ASN A 22 -16.12 4.45 0.39
CA ASN A 22 -15.83 5.69 1.11
C ASN A 22 -14.46 6.28 0.73
N VAL A 23 -13.42 5.43 0.59
CA VAL A 23 -12.12 5.86 0.08
C VAL A 23 -12.24 6.38 -1.36
N TRP A 24 -12.95 5.66 -2.23
CA TRP A 24 -13.12 6.06 -3.63
C TRP A 24 -13.93 7.35 -3.78
N LYS A 25 -15.01 7.48 -3.01
CA LYS A 25 -15.83 8.69 -2.93
C LYS A 25 -14.99 9.88 -2.47
N TYR A 26 -14.11 9.70 -1.50
CA TYR A 26 -13.16 10.74 -1.10
C TYR A 26 -12.27 11.14 -2.28
N MET A 27 -11.72 10.16 -3.01
CA MET A 27 -10.86 10.42 -4.15
C MET A 27 -11.56 11.20 -5.26
N PHE A 28 -12.78 10.82 -5.61
CA PHE A 28 -13.59 11.58 -6.58
C PHE A 28 -13.85 13.01 -6.12
N ARG A 29 -14.20 13.22 -4.84
CA ARG A 29 -14.50 14.54 -4.29
C ARG A 29 -13.27 15.44 -4.19
N ARG A 30 -12.12 14.90 -3.77
CA ARG A 30 -10.88 15.68 -3.68
C ARG A 30 -10.32 15.95 -5.07
N GLY A 31 -10.48 15.01 -6.00
CA GLY A 31 -10.06 15.16 -7.39
C GLY A 31 -10.94 16.06 -8.25
N SER A 32 -12.13 16.46 -7.78
CA SER A 32 -12.92 17.49 -8.46
C SER A 32 -12.42 18.92 -8.17
N LEU A 33 -11.44 19.08 -7.28
CA LEU A 33 -10.81 20.36 -7.00
C LEU A 33 -9.69 20.62 -8.02
N LYS A 34 -9.57 21.88 -8.45
CA LYS A 34 -8.55 22.30 -9.41
C LYS A 34 -7.14 21.92 -8.93
N GLY A 35 -6.38 21.25 -9.79
CA GLY A 35 -5.02 20.79 -9.52
C GLY A 35 -4.93 19.39 -8.89
N ASN A 36 -6.06 18.72 -8.62
CA ASN A 36 -6.10 17.36 -8.10
C ASN A 36 -6.76 16.34 -9.06
N GLU A 37 -6.94 16.70 -10.33
CA GLU A 37 -7.75 15.93 -11.29
C GLU A 37 -7.19 14.53 -11.55
N ASP A 38 -5.87 14.35 -11.38
CA ASP A 38 -5.17 13.06 -11.46
C ASP A 38 -5.71 12.03 -10.46
N MET A 39 -6.16 12.47 -9.27
CA MET A 39 -6.78 11.60 -8.27
C MET A 39 -8.09 11.03 -8.79
N ALA A 40 -8.96 11.87 -9.34
CA ALA A 40 -10.23 11.45 -9.92
C ALA A 40 -10.00 10.57 -11.15
N LEU A 41 -9.01 10.90 -11.98
CA LEU A 41 -8.66 10.11 -13.16
C LEU A 41 -8.19 8.70 -12.78
N ALA A 42 -7.25 8.59 -11.84
CA ALA A 42 -6.68 7.30 -11.44
C ALA A 42 -7.75 6.37 -10.84
N ILE A 43 -8.62 6.90 -9.97
CA ILE A 43 -9.70 6.07 -9.41
C ILE A 43 -10.77 5.73 -10.46
N THR A 44 -11.07 6.63 -11.41
CA THR A 44 -11.96 6.34 -12.53
C THR A 44 -11.43 5.18 -13.36
N GLN A 45 -10.14 5.20 -13.69
CA GLN A 45 -9.50 4.13 -14.47
C GLN A 45 -9.61 2.78 -13.75
N LEU A 46 -9.29 2.73 -12.45
CA LEU A 46 -9.41 1.52 -11.65
C LEU A 46 -10.85 0.99 -11.59
N VAL A 47 -11.84 1.85 -11.36
CA VAL A 47 -13.25 1.46 -11.26
C VAL A 47 -13.79 0.97 -12.61
N MET A 48 -13.41 1.63 -13.70
CA MET A 48 -13.94 1.32 -15.03
C MET A 48 -13.35 0.05 -15.63
N ASP A 49 -12.08 -0.21 -15.35
CA ASP A 49 -11.28 -1.33 -15.84
C ASP A 49 -10.31 -1.82 -14.76
N PRO A 50 -10.78 -2.61 -13.78
CA PRO A 50 -9.94 -3.07 -12.68
C PRO A 50 -8.95 -4.13 -13.17
N LYS A 51 -7.71 -3.70 -13.36
CA LYS A 51 -6.58 -4.52 -13.78
C LYS A 51 -5.31 -4.02 -13.10
N LEU A 52 -4.24 -4.82 -13.15
CA LEU A 52 -3.00 -4.51 -12.44
C LEU A 52 -2.45 -3.11 -12.80
N GLU A 53 -2.46 -2.74 -14.08
CA GLU A 53 -1.98 -1.44 -14.56
C GLU A 53 -2.77 -0.25 -13.96
N SER A 54 -4.11 -0.32 -13.95
CA SER A 54 -4.94 0.75 -13.37
C SER A 54 -4.82 0.79 -11.85
N TYR A 55 -4.54 -0.35 -11.22
CA TYR A 55 -4.26 -0.45 -9.80
C TYR A 55 -2.91 0.15 -9.40
N GLU A 56 -1.83 -0.17 -10.11
CA GLU A 56 -0.51 0.43 -9.89
C GLU A 56 -0.59 1.96 -10.00
N GLN A 57 -1.33 2.48 -10.99
CA GLN A 57 -1.56 3.91 -11.12
C GLN A 57 -2.36 4.49 -9.94
N HIS A 58 -3.40 3.79 -9.47
CA HIS A 58 -4.15 4.18 -8.29
C HIS A 58 -3.26 4.25 -7.04
N VAL A 59 -2.41 3.24 -6.80
CA VAL A 59 -1.49 3.19 -5.67
C VAL A 59 -0.53 4.39 -5.69
N LYS A 60 0.14 4.61 -6.83
CA LYS A 60 1.09 5.72 -7.00
C LYS A 60 0.44 7.07 -6.75
N VAL A 61 -0.69 7.34 -7.40
CA VAL A 61 -1.39 8.61 -7.26
C VAL A 61 -1.87 8.79 -5.83
N PHE A 62 -2.56 7.81 -5.26
CA PHE A 62 -3.15 7.95 -3.93
C PHE A 62 -2.08 8.12 -2.84
N LEU A 63 -0.96 7.41 -2.95
CA LEU A 63 0.18 7.54 -2.03
C LEU A 63 0.72 8.98 -1.97
N ARG A 64 0.84 9.67 -3.10
CA ARG A 64 1.25 11.10 -3.12
C ARG A 64 0.31 11.95 -2.28
N TYR A 65 -0.99 11.67 -2.36
CA TYR A 65 -1.98 12.42 -1.60
C TYR A 65 -2.02 12.06 -0.12
N LEU A 66 -1.70 10.82 0.26
CA LEU A 66 -1.52 10.44 1.66
C LEU A 66 -0.46 11.34 2.32
N ALA A 67 0.63 11.63 1.62
CA ALA A 67 1.66 12.57 2.09
C ALA A 67 1.17 14.03 2.21
N LEU A 68 0.15 14.41 1.41
CA LEU A 68 -0.50 15.73 1.45
C LEU A 68 -1.68 15.82 2.43
N GLY A 69 -1.82 14.84 3.33
CA GLY A 69 -2.86 14.83 4.37
C GLY A 69 -4.21 14.36 3.85
N VAL A 70 -4.38 13.04 3.73
CA VAL A 70 -5.70 12.40 3.60
C VAL A 70 -6.25 12.12 4.99
N LYS A 71 -7.55 12.39 5.20
CA LYS A 71 -8.21 12.13 6.48
C LYS A 71 -8.19 10.64 6.79
N VAL A 72 -8.07 10.28 8.07
CA VAL A 72 -7.93 8.89 8.52
C VAL A 72 -9.09 8.02 8.05
N GLU A 73 -10.32 8.52 8.17
CA GLU A 73 -11.55 7.85 7.73
C GLU A 73 -11.66 7.67 6.20
N SER A 74 -10.73 8.26 5.45
CA SER A 74 -10.65 8.20 3.99
C SER A 74 -9.41 7.44 3.51
N GLN A 75 -8.78 6.64 4.38
CA GLN A 75 -7.66 5.76 4.05
C GLN A 75 -8.10 4.30 4.15
N TYR A 76 -7.42 3.41 3.42
CA TYR A 76 -7.71 1.99 3.51
C TYR A 76 -7.22 1.38 4.83
N THR A 77 -8.01 0.48 5.38
CA THR A 77 -7.54 -0.55 6.31
C THR A 77 -7.26 -1.85 5.54
N ASN A 78 -6.83 -2.90 6.23
CA ASN A 78 -6.37 -4.14 5.58
C ASN A 78 -7.50 -4.84 4.80
N GLU A 79 -8.67 -4.99 5.42
CA GLU A 79 -9.79 -5.74 4.87
C GLU A 79 -10.37 -5.06 3.59
N PRO A 80 -10.66 -3.74 3.59
CA PRO A 80 -11.10 -3.05 2.39
C PRO A 80 -10.05 -3.06 1.28
N LEU A 81 -8.76 -2.92 1.62
CA LEU A 81 -7.72 -2.99 0.58
C LEU A 81 -7.63 -4.38 -0.05
N GLN A 82 -7.80 -5.44 0.76
CA GLN A 82 -7.84 -6.81 0.28
C GLN A 82 -8.99 -7.03 -0.71
N GLU A 83 -10.17 -6.46 -0.46
CA GLU A 83 -11.27 -6.45 -1.43
C GLU A 83 -10.88 -5.77 -2.75
N VAL A 84 -10.17 -4.64 -2.70
CA VAL A 84 -9.67 -3.97 -3.92
C VAL A 84 -8.66 -4.85 -4.66
N THR A 85 -7.74 -5.52 -3.96
CA THR A 85 -6.79 -6.44 -4.61
C THR A 85 -7.54 -7.60 -5.29
N THR A 86 -8.60 -8.11 -4.66
CA THR A 86 -9.41 -9.22 -5.21
C THR A 86 -10.19 -8.77 -6.43
N LEU A 87 -10.74 -7.56 -6.37
CA LEU A 87 -11.40 -6.90 -7.49
C LEU A 87 -10.45 -6.72 -8.68
N VAL A 88 -9.16 -6.51 -8.44
CA VAL A 88 -8.15 -6.35 -9.50
C VAL A 88 -7.76 -7.71 -10.08
N ASP A 89 -7.21 -8.59 -9.25
CA ASP A 89 -6.76 -9.93 -9.63
C ASP A 89 -6.70 -10.81 -8.37
N PRO A 90 -7.40 -11.96 -8.30
CA PRO A 90 -7.29 -12.88 -7.16
C PRO A 90 -5.86 -13.29 -6.82
N LYS A 91 -4.97 -13.39 -7.83
CA LYS A 91 -3.55 -13.69 -7.59
C LYS A 91 -2.82 -12.55 -6.88
N LEU A 92 -3.22 -11.30 -7.11
CA LEU A 92 -2.69 -10.16 -6.36
C LEU A 92 -3.05 -10.29 -4.89
N THR A 93 -4.26 -10.71 -4.57
CA THR A 93 -4.70 -10.96 -3.19
C THR A 93 -3.90 -12.08 -2.52
N ASP A 94 -3.66 -13.18 -3.23
CA ASP A 94 -2.84 -14.29 -2.72
C ASP A 94 -1.40 -13.82 -2.39
N VAL A 95 -0.79 -13.05 -3.28
CA VAL A 95 0.55 -12.47 -3.08
C VAL A 95 0.52 -11.45 -1.94
N TYR A 96 -0.48 -10.57 -1.89
CA TYR A 96 -0.68 -9.59 -0.82
C TYR A 96 -0.78 -10.24 0.56
N GLY A 97 -1.45 -11.39 0.66
CA GLY A 97 -1.60 -12.16 1.90
C GLY A 97 -0.34 -12.91 2.35
N ASN A 98 0.72 -12.98 1.52
CA ASN A 98 1.94 -13.68 1.89
C ASN A 98 2.67 -12.99 3.07
N PRO A 99 3.12 -13.72 4.11
CA PRO A 99 3.77 -13.12 5.28
C PRO A 99 5.03 -12.30 4.98
N SER A 100 5.84 -12.72 4.02
CA SER A 100 7.07 -12.01 3.64
C SER A 100 6.76 -10.76 2.81
N ILE A 101 5.75 -10.82 1.94
CA ILE A 101 5.21 -9.63 1.26
C ILE A 101 4.68 -8.62 2.27
N LYS A 102 3.91 -9.09 3.27
CA LYS A 102 3.44 -8.25 4.37
C LYS A 102 4.57 -7.58 5.14
N ARG A 103 5.63 -8.31 5.48
CA ARG A 103 6.80 -7.74 6.18
C ARG A 103 7.49 -6.65 5.36
N PHE A 104 7.76 -6.92 4.09
CA PHE A 104 8.33 -5.92 3.19
C PHE A 104 7.40 -4.72 3.03
N GLY A 105 6.10 -4.95 2.78
CA GLY A 105 5.10 -3.90 2.67
C GLY A 105 4.98 -3.04 3.93
N GLN A 106 5.06 -3.63 5.12
CA GLN A 106 5.05 -2.90 6.39
C GLN A 106 6.32 -2.05 6.58
N ALA A 107 7.50 -2.57 6.22
CA ALA A 107 8.74 -1.78 6.23
C ALA A 107 8.64 -0.63 5.22
N TYR A 108 8.12 -0.92 4.02
CA TYR A 108 7.94 0.01 2.92
C TYR A 108 7.00 1.16 3.29
N ARG A 109 5.83 0.83 3.83
CA ARG A 109 4.89 1.81 4.37
C ARG A 109 5.55 2.74 5.38
N ARG A 110 6.34 2.22 6.32
CA ARG A 110 6.99 3.04 7.35
C ARG A 110 7.98 4.02 6.75
N ALA A 111 8.83 3.56 5.83
CA ALA A 111 9.80 4.41 5.16
C ALA A 111 9.15 5.58 4.39
N LEU A 112 8.01 5.32 3.75
CA LEU A 112 7.29 6.33 2.97
C LEU A 112 6.46 7.27 3.82
N ARG A 113 5.79 6.74 4.85
CA ARG A 113 4.83 7.51 5.66
C ARG A 113 5.49 8.22 6.85
N ASN A 114 6.76 7.92 7.16
CA ASN A 114 7.48 8.64 8.20
C ASN A 114 7.82 10.07 7.73
N PRO A 115 7.31 11.12 8.41
CA PRO A 115 7.57 12.51 8.03
C PRO A 115 9.05 12.92 8.05
N ALA A 116 9.90 12.22 8.81
CA ALA A 116 11.33 12.54 8.93
C ALA A 116 12.18 12.01 7.75
N VAL A 117 11.68 11.03 6.99
CA VAL A 117 12.46 10.39 5.92
C VAL A 117 11.78 10.50 4.57
N GLN A 118 10.51 10.09 4.46
CA GLN A 118 9.76 10.10 3.19
C GLN A 118 10.58 9.58 2.00
N ASP A 119 11.03 8.33 2.05
CA ASP A 119 11.98 7.76 1.06
C ASP A 119 11.32 7.46 -0.30
N TYR A 120 10.94 8.51 -1.03
CA TYR A 120 10.34 8.40 -2.36
C TYR A 120 11.31 7.81 -3.40
N ALA A 121 12.62 7.82 -3.15
CA ALA A 121 13.58 7.17 -4.04
C ALA A 121 13.36 5.65 -4.10
N SER A 122 12.88 5.03 -3.01
CA SER A 122 12.52 3.61 -3.02
C SER A 122 11.22 3.28 -3.77
N LEU A 123 10.37 4.27 -4.09
CA LEU A 123 9.29 4.09 -5.07
C LEU A 123 9.86 3.90 -6.46
N ILE A 124 10.78 4.77 -6.85
CA ILE A 124 11.39 4.75 -8.18
C ILE A 124 12.22 3.47 -8.37
N ASP A 125 13.00 3.08 -7.35
CA ASP A 125 13.82 1.86 -7.42
C ASP A 125 12.95 0.59 -7.59
N LEU A 126 11.81 0.49 -6.90
CA LEU A 126 10.89 -0.65 -7.06
C LEU A 126 10.14 -0.61 -8.39
N GLU A 127 9.60 0.55 -8.78
CA GLU A 127 8.85 0.73 -10.02
C GLU A 127 9.65 0.30 -11.27
N ASN A 128 10.97 0.55 -11.26
CA ASN A 128 11.86 0.19 -12.37
C ASN A 128 12.40 -1.25 -12.29
N ALA A 129 12.10 -1.99 -11.23
CA ALA A 129 12.56 -3.37 -11.10
C ALA A 129 11.70 -4.32 -11.95
N GLU A 130 12.17 -4.68 -13.15
CA GLU A 130 11.42 -5.52 -14.10
C GLU A 130 11.72 -7.02 -14.00
N THR A 131 12.86 -7.39 -13.41
CA THR A 131 13.25 -8.80 -13.19
C THR A 131 13.32 -9.15 -11.71
N PRO A 132 13.23 -10.44 -11.33
CA PRO A 132 13.41 -10.86 -9.94
C PRO A 132 14.72 -10.37 -9.33
N GLU A 133 15.82 -10.40 -10.09
CA GLU A 133 17.14 -9.95 -9.63
C GLU A 133 17.16 -8.44 -9.40
N ALA A 134 16.57 -7.67 -10.32
CA ALA A 134 16.43 -6.22 -10.17
C ALA A 134 15.57 -5.87 -8.95
N LEU A 135 14.50 -6.64 -8.70
CA LEU A 135 13.65 -6.48 -7.52
C LEU A 135 14.40 -6.82 -6.23
N ALA A 136 15.18 -7.90 -6.22
CA ALA A 136 16.02 -8.28 -5.08
C ALA A 136 16.97 -7.14 -4.71
N GLU A 137 17.63 -6.57 -5.72
CA GLU A 137 18.60 -5.50 -5.53
C GLU A 137 17.93 -4.20 -5.07
N ALA A 138 16.77 -3.85 -5.62
CA ALA A 138 15.97 -2.72 -5.16
C ALA A 138 15.56 -2.88 -3.69
N LEU A 139 15.06 -4.05 -3.29
CA LEU A 139 14.67 -4.34 -1.92
C LEU A 139 15.88 -4.31 -0.95
N ARG A 140 17.03 -4.85 -1.35
CA ARG A 140 18.26 -4.76 -0.53
C ARG A 140 18.72 -3.33 -0.34
N ARG A 141 18.71 -2.51 -1.40
CA ARG A 141 19.08 -1.08 -1.33
C ARG A 141 18.11 -0.31 -0.42
N PHE A 142 16.81 -0.55 -0.58
CA PHE A 142 15.75 -0.01 0.27
C PHE A 142 16.00 -0.32 1.76
N LEU A 143 16.24 -1.59 2.11
CA LEU A 143 16.47 -2.00 3.49
C LEU A 143 17.72 -1.38 4.09
N ARG A 144 18.84 -1.37 3.36
CA ARG A 144 20.10 -0.77 3.84
C ARG A 144 19.93 0.72 4.13
N ARG A 145 19.27 1.45 3.23
CA ARG A 145 19.05 2.90 3.36
C ARG A 145 18.17 3.22 4.57
N ASN A 146 17.03 2.54 4.69
CA ASN A 146 16.06 2.84 5.73
C ASN A 146 16.44 2.27 7.09
N HIS A 147 17.20 1.18 7.16
CA HIS A 147 17.71 0.68 8.44
C HIS A 147 18.75 1.63 9.05
N ARG A 148 19.62 2.22 8.21
CA ARG A 148 20.53 3.28 8.67
C ARG A 148 19.72 4.46 9.22
N ALA A 149 18.76 4.95 8.45
CA ALA A 149 17.91 6.06 8.88
C ALA A 149 17.11 5.74 10.15
N ALA A 150 16.62 4.49 10.29
CA ALA A 150 15.93 4.02 11.47
C ALA A 150 16.81 4.02 12.73
N ILE A 151 18.08 3.61 12.62
CA ILE A 151 19.04 3.68 13.72
C ILE A 151 19.35 5.14 14.07
N ASP A 152 19.65 5.96 13.06
CA ASP A 152 20.07 7.35 13.25
C ASP A 152 18.95 8.22 13.86
N ASN A 153 17.69 7.81 13.70
CA ASN A 153 16.51 8.52 14.18
C ASN A 153 15.71 7.75 15.25
N ASP A 154 16.27 6.68 15.82
CA ASP A 154 15.66 5.85 16.88
C ASP A 154 14.22 5.38 16.58
N TRP A 155 14.00 4.77 15.41
CA TRP A 155 12.70 4.26 15.00
C TRP A 155 12.33 2.98 15.76
N ILE A 156 11.59 3.14 16.85
CA ILE A 156 11.13 2.06 17.73
C ILE A 156 10.33 0.97 17.00
N ASP A 157 9.65 1.31 15.90
CA ASP A 157 8.77 0.40 15.18
C ASP A 157 9.35 -0.12 13.85
N TRP A 158 10.63 0.15 13.54
CA TRP A 158 11.25 -0.33 12.31
C TRP A 158 11.22 -1.87 12.21
N ILE A 159 10.88 -2.37 11.02
CA ILE A 159 10.89 -3.81 10.71
C ILE A 159 12.04 -4.09 9.74
N TRP A 160 12.85 -5.09 10.07
CA TRP A 160 13.85 -5.66 9.18
C TRP A 160 13.36 -7.02 8.64
N PRO A 161 12.87 -7.09 7.39
CA PRO A 161 12.68 -8.35 6.68
C PRO A 161 14.04 -9.05 6.50
N GLY A 162 14.11 -10.33 6.86
CA GLY A 162 15.35 -11.11 6.80
C GLY A 162 15.60 -11.75 5.43
N ASP A 163 16.71 -12.48 5.30
CA ASP A 163 17.06 -13.18 4.05
C ASP A 163 15.99 -14.20 3.63
N HIS A 164 15.41 -14.93 4.60
CA HIS A 164 14.27 -15.82 4.34
C HIS A 164 13.07 -15.07 3.74
N ASP A 165 12.78 -13.86 4.20
CA ASP A 165 11.69 -13.06 3.62
C ASP A 165 12.02 -12.66 2.19
N LEU A 166 13.28 -12.28 1.92
CA LEU A 166 13.73 -11.94 0.57
C LEU A 166 13.63 -13.14 -0.36
N GLU A 167 14.08 -14.32 0.06
CA GLU A 167 13.97 -15.57 -0.70
C GLU A 167 12.52 -15.90 -1.06
N ALA A 168 11.60 -15.77 -0.10
CA ALA A 168 10.17 -15.98 -0.34
C ALA A 168 9.59 -14.97 -1.35
N VAL A 169 9.95 -13.70 -1.25
CA VAL A 169 9.55 -12.67 -2.23
C VAL A 169 10.12 -12.97 -3.61
N MET A 170 11.37 -13.44 -3.70
CA MET A 170 11.99 -13.81 -4.97
C MET A 170 11.34 -15.04 -5.61
N ALA A 171 10.92 -16.02 -4.82
CA ALA A 171 10.19 -17.17 -5.32
C ALA A 171 8.85 -16.76 -5.95
N LEU A 172 8.12 -15.81 -5.34
CA LEU A 172 6.90 -15.25 -5.92
C LEU A 172 7.18 -14.42 -7.18
N ALA A 173 8.29 -13.66 -7.18
CA ALA A 173 8.68 -12.80 -8.29
C ALA A 173 9.01 -13.60 -9.57
N GLN A 174 9.40 -14.88 -9.44
CA GLN A 174 9.58 -15.77 -10.61
C GLN A 174 8.30 -15.90 -11.44
N ALA A 175 7.12 -15.82 -10.81
CA ALA A 175 5.84 -15.88 -11.51
C ALA A 175 5.45 -14.51 -12.09
N SER A 176 5.62 -13.43 -11.33
CA SER A 176 5.31 -12.07 -11.79
C SER A 176 5.91 -11.02 -10.87
N VAL A 177 6.89 -10.27 -11.38
CA VAL A 177 7.45 -9.11 -10.69
C VAL A 177 6.40 -8.00 -10.49
N PRO A 178 5.59 -7.62 -11.50
CA PRO A 178 4.54 -6.61 -11.31
C PRO A 178 3.55 -6.93 -10.18
N LEU A 179 3.09 -8.19 -10.06
CA LEU A 179 2.20 -8.59 -8.97
C LEU A 179 2.86 -8.43 -7.60
N VAL A 180 4.12 -8.84 -7.47
CA VAL A 180 4.88 -8.70 -6.21
C VAL A 180 5.06 -7.23 -5.84
N ARG A 181 5.43 -6.38 -6.79
CA ARG A 181 5.58 -4.93 -6.56
C ARG A 181 4.26 -4.32 -6.12
N ALA A 182 3.18 -4.53 -6.88
CA ALA A 182 1.87 -4.01 -6.56
C ALA A 182 1.43 -4.47 -5.15
N ALA A 183 1.67 -5.73 -4.79
CA ALA A 183 1.34 -6.25 -3.46
C ALA A 183 2.13 -5.56 -2.35
N ILE A 184 3.44 -5.34 -2.52
CA ILE A 184 4.27 -4.61 -1.54
C ILE A 184 3.81 -3.15 -1.43
N GLU A 185 3.61 -2.47 -2.56
CA GLU A 185 3.19 -1.07 -2.62
C GLU A 185 1.79 -0.85 -2.04
N SER A 186 0.90 -1.85 -2.15
CA SER A 186 -0.43 -1.83 -1.54
C SER A 186 -0.37 -1.51 -0.05
N TYR A 187 0.60 -2.07 0.68
CA TYR A 187 0.77 -1.80 2.10
C TYR A 187 1.06 -0.33 2.41
N ALA A 188 1.63 0.44 1.47
CA ALA A 188 1.85 1.88 1.65
C ALA A 188 0.53 2.66 1.76
N LEU A 189 -0.57 2.12 1.23
CA LEU A 189 -1.90 2.73 1.30
C LEU A 189 -2.61 2.52 2.65
N LEU A 190 -2.15 1.53 3.43
CA LEU A 190 -2.80 1.18 4.68
C LEU A 190 -2.60 2.24 5.73
N TRP A 191 -3.69 2.67 6.35
CA TRP A 191 -3.65 3.35 7.63
C TRP A 191 -3.62 2.33 8.76
N GLU A 192 -2.70 2.52 9.69
CA GLU A 192 -2.73 1.85 11.00
C GLU A 192 -2.68 2.94 12.07
N PRO A 193 -3.47 2.80 13.15
CA PRO A 193 -3.37 3.68 14.29
C PRO A 193 -1.95 3.63 14.88
N ASP A 194 -1.42 4.79 15.23
CA ASP A 194 -0.08 4.92 15.79
C ASP A 194 -0.02 4.18 17.13
N ARG A 195 0.75 3.08 17.18
CA ARG A 195 0.88 2.26 18.40
C ARG A 195 1.43 3.06 19.59
N ARG A 196 2.18 4.14 19.33
CA ARG A 196 2.69 5.05 20.37
C ARG A 196 1.58 5.75 21.16
N LYS A 197 0.47 6.12 20.48
CA LYS A 197 -0.68 6.77 21.12
C LYS A 197 -1.55 5.78 21.91
N GLN A 198 -1.65 4.52 21.45
CA GLN A 198 -2.36 3.47 22.17
C GLN A 198 -1.67 3.07 23.49
N SER A 199 -0.33 3.08 23.53
CA SER A 199 0.41 2.83 24.77
C SER A 199 0.35 3.96 25.79
N GLN A 200 -0.04 5.18 25.40
CA GLN A 200 -0.25 6.32 26.30
C GLN A 200 -1.70 6.41 26.78
N SER A 201 -2.70 6.19 25.90
CA SER A 201 -4.12 6.20 26.30
C SER A 201 -4.47 5.06 27.27
N GLY A 202 -3.82 3.90 27.14
CA GLY A 202 -4.01 2.79 28.08
C GLY A 202 -3.36 2.99 29.46
N LYS A 203 -2.55 4.04 29.65
CA LYS A 203 -1.99 4.40 30.96
C LYS A 203 -2.82 5.46 31.69
N GLU A 204 -3.44 6.39 30.95
CA GLU A 204 -4.29 7.44 31.53
C GLU A 204 -5.66 6.92 31.99
N GLU A 205 -6.14 5.77 31.50
CA GLU A 205 -7.39 5.14 31.97
C GLU A 205 -7.21 4.23 33.20
N THR A 206 -5.99 4.12 33.75
CA THR A 206 -5.69 3.27 34.93
C THR A 206 -5.19 4.04 36.15
N GLU A 207 -5.24 5.37 36.13
CA GLU A 207 -5.03 6.25 37.29
C GLU A 207 -6.35 6.89 37.74
#